data_AF-A0AAW7U2N4-F1
#
_entry.id   AF-A0AAW7U2N4-F1
#
_cell.length_a   1.000
_cell.length_b   1.000
_cell.length_c   1.000
_cell.angle_alpha   90.00
_cell.angle_beta   90.00
_cell.angle_gamma   90.00
#
_symmetry.space_group_name_H-M   'P 1'
#
loop_
_entity.id
_entity.type
_entity.pdbx_description
1 polymer ?
#
loop_
_entity_poly.entity_id
_entity_poly.type
_entity_poly.pdbx_seq_one_letter_code
_entity_poly.pdbx_strand_id
1 'polypeptide(L)'
;MKEVHLIVQGKGGVGKSLTAALLAQYLKAAANEEIPVYCFDTDPVNQTFSRFTALQTEMIKIMTADNIIDTRRFDSLIEKMIEADGMAVVDNGAATFVPLMSYMAENHMDELLKESGVRMILHVPIMGG
;
A
#
# COMPACT_ATOMS: atom_id res chain seq x y z
N MET A 1 -1.64 6.95 -16.46
CA MET A 1 -0.65 5.88 -16.15
C MET A 1 -1.09 5.24 -14.85
N LYS A 2 -1.31 3.93 -14.82
CA LYS A 2 -1.73 3.24 -13.59
C LYS A 2 -0.51 2.68 -12.87
N GLU A 3 -0.27 3.14 -11.65
CA GLU A 3 0.86 2.68 -10.85
C GLU A 3 0.41 2.31 -9.44
N VAL A 4 1.07 1.30 -8.87
CA VAL A 4 0.93 0.89 -7.48
C VAL A 4 2.28 0.98 -6.81
N HIS A 5 2.36 1.79 -5.77
CA HIS A 5 3.55 1.98 -4.95
C HIS A 5 3.33 1.29 -3.60
N LEU A 6 4.03 0.18 -3.38
CA LEU A 6 3.97 -0.58 -2.13
C LEU A 6 5.18 -0.25 -1.27
N ILE A 7 4.98 0.31 -0.08
CA ILE A 7 6.06 0.55 0.87
C ILE A 7 6.14 -0.65 1.81
N VAL A 8 7.14 -1.51 1.62
CA VAL A 8 7.20 -2.83 2.27
C VAL A 8 8.51 -3.04 3.03
N GLN A 9 8.42 -3.46 4.31
CA GLN A 9 9.56 -3.87 5.14
C GLN A 9 9.07 -4.54 6.44
N GLY A 10 9.66 -5.68 6.81
CA GLY A 10 9.29 -6.45 8.01
C GLY A 10 9.71 -5.80 9.33
N LYS A 11 10.74 -4.94 9.33
CA LYS A 11 11.19 -4.21 10.54
C LYS A 11 10.25 -3.03 10.84
N GLY A 12 9.77 -2.95 12.09
CA GLY A 12 9.04 -1.78 12.60
C GLY A 12 9.95 -0.56 12.76
N GLY A 13 9.40 0.65 12.68
CA GLY A 13 10.13 1.88 12.97
C GLY A 13 11.16 2.34 11.90
N VAL A 14 11.22 1.69 10.74
CA VAL A 14 12.14 2.06 9.64
C VAL A 14 11.68 3.26 8.80
N GLY A 15 10.55 3.88 9.14
CA GLY A 15 10.02 5.05 8.43
C GLY A 15 9.04 4.78 7.28
N LYS A 16 8.44 3.57 7.18
CA LYS A 16 7.49 3.22 6.11
C LYS A 16 6.36 4.24 5.91
N SER A 17 5.62 4.56 6.98
CA SER A 17 4.51 5.52 6.91
C SER A 17 4.95 6.94 6.53
N LEU A 18 6.17 7.34 6.94
CA LEU A 18 6.75 8.62 6.52
C LEU A 18 7.08 8.59 5.03
N THR A 19 7.71 7.51 4.54
CA THR A 19 7.98 7.31 3.12
C THR A 19 6.69 7.32 2.30
N ALA A 20 5.63 6.64 2.76
CA ALA A 20 4.33 6.62 2.10
C ALA A 20 3.71 8.03 2.03
N ALA A 21 3.75 8.79 3.14
CA ALA A 21 3.23 10.15 3.18
C ALA A 21 3.99 11.12 2.27
N LEU A 22 5.33 11.04 2.24
CA LEU A 22 6.15 11.88 1.37
C LEU A 22 5.94 11.54 -0.11
N LEU A 23 5.87 10.25 -0.43
CA LEU A 23 5.62 9.79 -1.79
C LEU A 23 4.24 10.21 -2.28
N ALA A 24 3.19 10.03 -1.47
CA ALA A 24 1.84 10.46 -1.82
C ALA A 24 1.75 11.98 -2.07
N GLN A 25 2.39 12.80 -1.23
CA GLN A 25 2.45 14.24 -1.43
C GLN A 25 3.19 14.61 -2.72
N TYR A 26 4.34 13.99 -2.97
CA TYR A 26 5.11 14.21 -4.20
C TYR A 26 4.30 13.84 -5.44
N LEU A 27 3.65 12.67 -5.45
CA LEU A 27 2.85 12.22 -6.59
C LEU A 27 1.65 13.14 -6.84
N LYS A 28 0.95 13.58 -5.79
CA LYS A 28 -0.15 14.55 -5.91
C LYS A 28 0.34 15.88 -6.49
N ALA A 29 1.47 16.39 -6.02
CA ALA A 29 2.05 17.63 -6.52
C ALA A 29 2.55 17.51 -7.97
N ALA A 30 3.25 16.42 -8.31
CA ALA A 30 3.78 16.19 -9.66
C ALA A 30 2.69 15.93 -10.70
N ALA A 31 1.56 15.34 -10.28
CA ALA A 31 0.40 15.10 -11.14
C ALA A 31 -0.46 16.34 -11.40
N ASN A 32 -0.21 17.47 -10.72
CA ASN A 32 -1.02 18.70 -10.81
C ASN A 32 -2.54 18.45 -10.76
N GLU A 33 -2.98 17.49 -9.94
CA GLU A 33 -4.39 17.05 -9.79
C GLU A 33 -5.03 16.38 -11.02
N GLU A 34 -4.31 16.21 -12.14
CA GLU A 34 -4.84 15.53 -13.34
C GLU A 34 -4.92 14.01 -13.17
N ILE A 35 -4.03 13.43 -12.36
CA ILE A 35 -3.99 12.01 -12.07
C ILE A 35 -4.31 11.80 -10.58
N PRO A 36 -5.43 11.11 -10.26
CA PRO A 36 -5.78 10.80 -8.87
C PRO A 36 -4.69 9.99 -8.17
N VAL A 37 -4.46 10.30 -6.89
CA VAL A 37 -3.57 9.53 -6.01
C VAL A 37 -4.38 8.95 -4.86
N TYR A 38 -4.52 7.64 -4.85
CA TYR A 38 -5.21 6.87 -3.83
C TYR A 38 -4.21 6.41 -2.76
N CYS A 39 -4.58 6.52 -1.49
CA CYS A 39 -3.71 6.19 -0.38
C CYS A 39 -4.37 5.08 0.44
N PHE A 40 -3.64 4.00 0.72
CA PHE A 40 -4.14 2.86 1.48
C PHE A 40 -3.23 2.56 2.66
N ASP A 41 -3.82 2.37 3.83
CA ASP A 41 -3.13 1.98 5.05
C ASP A 41 -3.55 0.56 5.41
N THR A 42 -2.59 -0.36 5.45
CA THR A 42 -2.84 -1.76 5.80
C THR A 42 -2.37 -2.10 7.21
N ASP A 43 -1.80 -1.15 7.98
CA ASP A 43 -1.35 -1.42 9.34
C ASP A 43 -2.55 -1.39 10.32
N PRO A 44 -2.93 -2.52 10.92
CA PRO A 44 -4.08 -2.55 11.82
C PRO A 44 -3.78 -2.00 13.22
N VAL A 45 -2.50 -1.88 13.59
CA VAL A 45 -2.07 -1.48 14.94
C VAL A 45 -1.62 -0.02 14.95
N ASN A 46 -0.78 0.38 13.99
CA ASN A 46 -0.13 1.69 13.95
C ASN A 46 -0.47 2.44 12.66
N GLN A 47 -1.75 2.83 12.54
CA GLN A 47 -2.34 3.56 11.40
C GLN A 47 -1.77 4.99 11.25
N THR A 48 -0.46 5.11 11.06
CA THR A 48 0.26 6.39 11.04
C THR A 48 0.03 7.11 9.72
N PHE A 49 -0.04 6.37 8.61
CA PHE A 49 -0.38 6.95 7.32
C PHE A 49 -1.79 7.55 7.36
N SER A 50 -2.71 6.88 8.05
CA SER A 50 -4.09 7.36 8.21
C SER A 50 -4.25 8.68 8.98
N ARG A 51 -3.23 9.09 9.74
CA ARG A 51 -3.25 10.35 10.49
C ARG A 51 -3.03 11.57 9.61
N PHE A 52 -2.51 11.39 8.40
CA PHE A 52 -2.39 12.48 7.41
C PHE A 52 -3.73 12.69 6.70
N THR A 53 -4.70 13.30 7.38
CA THR A 53 -6.09 13.46 6.90
C THR A 53 -6.21 14.12 5.53
N ALA A 54 -5.30 15.03 5.19
CA ALA A 54 -5.22 15.68 3.88
C ALA A 54 -4.91 14.69 2.72
N LEU A 55 -4.37 13.51 3.02
CA LEU A 55 -4.10 12.47 2.03
C LEU A 55 -5.31 11.59 1.73
N GLN A 56 -6.38 11.67 2.54
CA GLN A 56 -7.60 10.88 2.38
C GLN A 56 -7.32 9.39 2.26
N THR A 57 -6.44 8.92 3.12
CA THR A 57 -6.05 7.51 3.27
C THR A 57 -7.24 6.64 3.62
N GLU A 58 -7.41 5.55 2.89
CA GLU A 58 -8.37 4.51 3.21
C GLU A 58 -7.70 3.38 4.00
N MET A 59 -8.29 3.00 5.12
CA MET A 59 -7.79 1.89 5.92
C MET A 59 -8.34 0.56 5.40
N ILE A 60 -7.44 -0.34 5.01
CA ILE A 60 -7.77 -1.70 4.61
C ILE A 60 -7.79 -2.56 5.87
N LYS A 61 -8.99 -2.89 6.32
CA LYS A 61 -9.22 -3.69 7.54
C LYS A 61 -8.80 -5.14 7.33
N ILE A 62 -7.52 -5.47 7.39
CA ILE A 62 -7.05 -6.86 7.17
C ILE A 62 -7.13 -7.77 8.40
N MET A 63 -7.40 -7.23 9.60
CA MET A 63 -7.63 -8.04 10.80
C MET A 63 -9.10 -8.44 10.94
N THR A 64 -9.33 -9.69 11.33
CA THR A 64 -10.64 -10.22 11.75
C THR A 64 -10.97 -9.76 13.18
N ALA A 65 -12.19 -10.05 13.64
CA ALA A 65 -12.60 -9.81 15.02
C ALA A 65 -11.73 -10.55 16.06
N ASP A 66 -11.12 -11.66 15.66
CA ASP A 66 -10.27 -12.51 16.51
C ASP A 66 -8.77 -12.14 16.43
N ASN A 67 -8.45 -10.96 15.88
CA ASN A 67 -7.08 -10.48 15.68
C ASN A 67 -6.21 -11.37 14.76
N ILE A 68 -6.84 -12.09 13.84
CA ILE A 68 -6.15 -12.89 12.82
C ILE A 68 -6.09 -12.06 11.53
N ILE A 69 -4.96 -12.11 10.83
CA ILE A 69 -4.83 -11.49 9.51
C ILE A 69 -5.56 -12.36 8.50
N ASP A 70 -6.61 -11.82 7.88
CA ASP A 70 -7.38 -12.46 6.83
C ASP A 70 -6.85 -12.02 5.47
N THR A 71 -6.09 -12.91 4.83
CA THR A 71 -5.43 -12.63 3.56
C THR A 71 -6.42 -12.39 2.42
N ARG A 72 -7.66 -12.89 2.51
CA ARG A 72 -8.73 -12.61 1.53
C ARG A 72 -9.10 -11.13 1.49
N ARG A 73 -8.81 -10.38 2.55
CA ARG A 73 -9.06 -8.94 2.57
C ARG A 73 -8.06 -8.15 1.75
N PHE A 74 -6.96 -8.78 1.31
CA PHE A 74 -6.09 -8.20 0.28
C PHE A 74 -6.71 -8.27 -1.12
N ASP A 75 -7.70 -9.15 -1.36
CA ASP A 75 -8.41 -9.20 -2.64
C ASP A 75 -9.04 -7.84 -2.95
N SER A 76 -9.72 -7.24 -1.95
CA SER A 76 -10.31 -5.91 -2.08
C SER A 76 -9.28 -4.81 -2.34
N LEU A 77 -8.06 -4.94 -1.81
CA LEU A 77 -6.98 -4.00 -2.10
C LEU A 77 -6.53 -4.13 -3.56
N ILE A 78 -6.37 -5.36 -4.06
CA ILE A 78 -6.01 -5.61 -5.46
C ILE A 78 -7.08 -5.10 -6.42
N GLU A 79 -8.36 -5.41 -6.17
CA GLU A 79 -9.47 -4.93 -7.01
C GLU A 79 -9.42 -3.40 -7.14
N LYS A 80 -9.25 -2.69 -6.03
CA LYS A 80 -9.11 -1.23 -6.04
C LYS A 80 -7.89 -0.75 -6.83
N MET A 81 -6.78 -1.46 -6.77
CA MET A 81 -5.58 -1.10 -7.55
C MET A 81 -5.79 -1.26 -9.05
N ILE A 82 -6.55 -2.27 -9.47
CA ILE A 82 -6.86 -2.55 -10.87
C ILE A 82 -7.89 -1.53 -11.39
N GLU A 83 -8.95 -1.31 -10.63
CA GLU A 83 -10.04 -0.40 -10.99
C GLU A 83 -9.63 1.07 -10.95
N ALA A 84 -8.75 1.45 -10.03
CA ALA A 84 -8.30 2.84 -9.90
C ALA A 84 -7.66 3.36 -11.20
N ASP A 85 -8.26 4.42 -11.75
CA ASP A 85 -7.63 5.24 -12.78
C ASP A 85 -6.72 6.27 -12.10
N GLY A 86 -5.49 5.87 -11.80
CA GLY A 86 -4.50 6.74 -11.17
C GLY A 86 -3.33 6.00 -10.55
N MET A 87 -2.73 6.63 -9.54
CA MET A 87 -1.61 6.07 -8.77
C MET A 87 -2.09 5.67 -7.38
N ALA A 88 -1.71 4.51 -6.90
CA ALA A 88 -2.00 4.05 -5.55
C ALA A 88 -0.73 4.00 -4.71
N VAL A 89 -0.79 4.46 -3.47
CA VAL A 89 0.28 4.38 -2.48
C VAL A 89 -0.20 3.56 -1.30
N VAL A 90 0.52 2.49 -0.96
CA VAL A 90 0.14 1.56 0.11
C VAL A 90 1.21 1.54 1.19
N ASP A 91 0.83 1.94 2.40
CA ASP A 91 1.63 1.72 3.60
C ASP A 91 1.38 0.32 4.16
N ASN A 92 2.43 -0.49 4.20
CA ASN A 92 2.37 -1.82 4.79
C ASN A 92 2.91 -1.80 6.21
N GLY A 93 2.10 -2.26 7.16
CA GLY A 93 2.52 -2.44 8.54
C GLY A 93 3.60 -3.52 8.70
N ALA A 94 4.43 -3.41 9.74
CA ALA A 94 5.47 -4.41 10.00
C ALA A 94 4.88 -5.82 10.25
N ALA A 95 3.78 -5.89 11.01
CA ALA A 95 3.08 -7.15 11.31
C ALA A 95 2.40 -7.77 10.07
N THR A 96 2.17 -6.96 9.04
CA THR A 96 1.39 -7.33 7.86
C THR A 96 2.28 -7.53 6.64
N PHE A 97 3.60 -7.41 6.81
CA PHE A 97 4.59 -7.63 5.75
C PHE A 97 4.61 -9.08 5.27
N VAL A 98 4.86 -10.03 6.18
CA VAL A 98 4.95 -11.45 5.80
C VAL A 98 3.64 -11.93 5.16
N PRO A 99 2.44 -11.68 5.74
CA PRO A 99 1.20 -12.09 5.12
C PRO A 99 0.94 -11.46 3.75
N LEU A 100 1.24 -10.16 3.58
CA LEU A 100 1.10 -9.50 2.27
C LEU A 100 2.05 -10.12 1.24
N MET A 101 3.33 -10.31 1.57
CA MET A 101 4.30 -10.88 0.64
C MET A 101 3.96 -12.33 0.24
N SER A 102 3.53 -13.16 1.20
CA SER A 102 3.06 -14.51 0.93
C SER A 102 1.86 -14.50 -0.01
N TYR A 103 0.85 -13.66 0.28
CA TYR A 103 -0.32 -13.51 -0.55
C TYR A 103 0.02 -13.02 -1.97
N MET A 104 0.93 -12.04 -2.12
CA MET A 104 1.37 -11.56 -3.42
C MET A 104 2.04 -12.65 -4.25
N ALA A 105 2.87 -13.47 -3.62
CA ALA A 105 3.57 -14.57 -4.28
C ALA A 105 2.61 -15.71 -4.67
N GLU A 106 1.69 -16.09 -3.79
CA GLU A 106 0.70 -17.14 -4.04
C GLU A 106 -0.28 -16.79 -5.18
N ASN A 107 -0.62 -15.51 -5.32
CA ASN A 107 -1.58 -15.03 -6.32
C ASN A 107 -0.93 -14.43 -7.58
N HIS A 108 0.40 -14.53 -7.73
CA HIS A 108 1.13 -13.95 -8.87
C HIS A 108 0.74 -12.50 -9.15
N MET A 109 0.67 -11.69 -8.09
CA MET A 109 0.09 -10.33 -8.14
C MET A 109 0.83 -9.43 -9.14
N ASP A 110 2.12 -9.63 -9.33
CA ASP A 110 2.94 -8.91 -10.31
C ASP A 110 2.49 -9.16 -11.75
N GLU A 111 2.16 -10.41 -12.09
CA GLU A 111 1.62 -10.78 -13.41
C GLU A 111 0.20 -10.22 -13.57
N LEU A 112 -0.67 -10.41 -12.57
CA LEU A 112 -2.05 -9.92 -12.59
C LEU A 112 -2.13 -8.39 -12.81
N LEU A 113 -1.33 -7.63 -12.06
CA LEU A 113 -1.29 -6.17 -12.22
C LEU A 113 -0.73 -5.78 -13.59
N LYS A 114 0.30 -6.46 -14.06
CA LYS A 114 0.91 -6.20 -15.37
C LYS A 114 -0.07 -6.45 -16.51
N GLU A 115 -0.82 -7.55 -16.47
CA GLU A 115 -1.87 -7.88 -17.45
C GLU A 115 -3.01 -6.84 -17.42
N SER A 116 -3.29 -6.30 -16.23
CA SER A 116 -4.26 -5.21 -16.04
C SER A 116 -3.71 -3.82 -16.43
N GLY A 117 -2.49 -3.73 -16.93
CA GLY A 117 -1.84 -2.47 -17.32
C GLY A 117 -1.41 -1.59 -16.14
N VAL A 118 -1.33 -2.15 -14.93
CA VAL A 118 -0.90 -1.47 -13.71
C VAL A 118 0.58 -1.77 -13.45
N ARG A 119 1.40 -0.73 -13.36
CA ARG A 119 2.82 -0.86 -13.02
C ARG A 119 2.99 -0.97 -11.50
N MET A 120 3.50 -2.10 -11.05
CA MET A 120 3.84 -2.30 -9.64
C MET A 120 5.26 -1.78 -9.33
N ILE A 121 5.41 -1.04 -8.24
CA ILE A 121 6.68 -0.47 -7.75
C ILE A 121 6.80 -0.76 -6.26
N LEU A 122 7.89 -1.44 -5.88
CA LEU A 122 8.20 -1.73 -4.48
C LEU A 122 9.20 -0.70 -3.94
N HIS A 123 8.82 -0.04 -2.85
CA HIS A 123 9.69 0.85 -2.08
C HIS A 123 10.10 0.13 -0.81
N VAL A 124 11.38 -0.14 -0.63
CA VAL A 124 11.91 -0.87 0.51
C VAL A 124 12.81 0.06 1.33
N PRO A 125 12.28 0.72 2.38
CA PRO A 125 13.12 1.50 3.28
C PRO A 125 14.22 0.64 3.91
N ILE A 126 15.46 1.08 3.75
CA ILE A 126 16.64 0.44 4.33
C ILE A 126 17.12 1.31 5.49
N MET A 127 17.26 0.71 6.66
CA MET A 127 17.84 1.34 7.83
C MET A 127 19.11 0.60 8.22
N GLY A 128 20.21 1.32 8.44
CA GLY A 128 21.44 0.75 8.98
C GLY A 128 21.33 0.45 10.47
N GLY A 129 22.03 -0.61 10.92
CA GLY A 129 21.94 -1.18 12.27
C GLY A 129 21.25 -2.53 12.22
#